data_AF-A0A9E4FP36-F1
#
_entry.id   AF-A0A9E4FP36-F1
#
_cell.length_a   1.000
_cell.length_b   1.000
_cell.length_c   1.000
_cell.angle_alpha   90.00
_cell.angle_beta   90.00
_cell.angle_gamma   90.00
#
_symmetry.space_group_name_H-M   'P 1'
#
loop_
_entity.id
_entity.type
_entity.pdbx_description
1 polymer ?
#
loop_
_entity_poly.entity_id
_entity_poly.type
_entity_poly.pdbx_seq_one_letter_code
_entity_poly.pdbx_strand_id
1 'polypeptide(L)'
;MTPSNEDIAQVFENMASLLEFKGDAVFKIRAYQRAARIIDHLPYPLAQALNDGMDLKTIPGIGDAISKKVREFIDTNQVQALERLKGELPDGILDVMELPGIGPRTAAVIVKELGITSLEDIEKAALDGSLAALPRMGEKSAETILDFIRSHRTKEASAGLTPSGS
;
A
#
# COMPACT_ATOMS: atom_id res chain seq x y z
N MET A 1 -9.51 -1.85 19.43
CA MET A 1 -9.30 -0.47 18.92
C MET A 1 -10.18 -0.33 17.70
N THR A 2 -10.98 0.73 17.60
CA THR A 2 -11.83 0.95 16.42
C THR A 2 -10.96 1.55 15.32
N PRO A 3 -10.91 0.94 14.11
CA PRO A 3 -10.07 1.46 13.04
C PRO A 3 -10.56 2.84 12.58
N SER A 4 -9.63 3.71 12.24
CA SER A 4 -9.91 5.02 11.63
C SER A 4 -10.32 4.87 10.16
N ASN A 5 -10.84 5.94 9.56
CA ASN A 5 -11.13 5.95 8.13
C ASN A 5 -9.86 5.75 7.30
N GLU A 6 -8.72 6.29 7.77
CA GLU A 6 -7.41 6.13 7.14
C GLU A 6 -6.98 4.67 7.15
N ASP A 7 -7.12 3.97 8.29
CA ASP A 7 -6.83 2.53 8.38
C ASP A 7 -7.66 1.71 7.40
N ILE A 8 -8.97 2.01 7.30
CA ILE A 8 -9.87 1.31 6.40
C ILE A 8 -9.52 1.64 4.94
N ALA A 9 -9.23 2.91 4.62
CA ALA A 9 -8.86 3.33 3.28
C ALA A 9 -7.56 2.67 2.83
N GLN A 10 -6.56 2.58 3.72
CA GLN A 10 -5.27 1.95 3.44
C GLN A 10 -5.42 0.48 3.05
N VAL A 11 -6.36 -0.26 3.66
CA VAL A 11 -6.67 -1.64 3.25
C VAL A 11 -7.09 -1.69 1.78
N PHE A 12 -7.95 -0.77 1.34
CA PHE A 12 -8.42 -0.75 -0.04
C PHE A 12 -7.37 -0.22 -1.02
N GLU A 13 -6.53 0.73 -0.62
CA GLU A 13 -5.36 1.13 -1.44
C GLU A 13 -4.40 -0.04 -1.62
N ASN A 14 -4.06 -0.76 -0.54
CA ASN A 14 -3.19 -1.93 -0.62
C ASN A 14 -3.79 -3.00 -1.55
N MET A 15 -5.10 -3.28 -1.45
CA MET A 15 -5.76 -4.20 -2.37
C MET A 15 -5.68 -3.73 -3.83
N ALA A 16 -5.87 -2.44 -4.11
CA ALA A 16 -5.75 -1.89 -5.45
C ALA A 16 -4.32 -2.03 -5.99
N SER A 17 -3.33 -1.67 -5.19
CA SER A 17 -1.91 -1.75 -5.52
C SER A 17 -1.47 -3.17 -5.85
N LEU A 18 -1.82 -4.14 -5.01
CA LEU A 18 -1.50 -5.55 -5.26
C LEU A 18 -2.15 -6.08 -6.54
N LEU A 19 -3.40 -5.71 -6.81
CA LEU A 19 -4.09 -6.11 -8.03
C LEU A 19 -3.50 -5.46 -9.28
N GLU A 20 -3.09 -4.20 -9.18
CA GLU A 20 -2.45 -3.48 -10.28
C GLU A 20 -1.06 -4.05 -10.59
N PHE A 21 -0.28 -4.39 -9.57
CA PHE A 21 0.99 -5.09 -9.72
C PHE A 21 0.83 -6.43 -10.46
N LYS A 22 -0.20 -7.19 -10.10
CA LYS A 22 -0.52 -8.47 -10.75
C LYS A 22 -1.08 -8.33 -12.17
N GLY A 23 -1.48 -7.13 -12.58
CA GLY A 23 -2.18 -6.91 -13.84
C GLY A 23 -3.59 -7.53 -13.86
N ASP A 24 -4.28 -7.58 -12.71
CA ASP A 24 -5.69 -8.00 -12.66
C ASP A 24 -6.59 -6.95 -13.35
N ALA A 25 -7.90 -7.23 -13.38
CA ALA A 25 -8.87 -6.45 -14.11
C ALA A 25 -8.97 -5.00 -13.62
N VAL A 26 -8.77 -4.06 -14.54
CA VAL A 26 -8.79 -2.61 -14.33
C VAL A 26 -10.06 -2.13 -13.60
N PHE A 27 -11.20 -2.76 -13.83
CA PHE A 27 -12.45 -2.39 -13.15
C PHE A 27 -12.40 -2.67 -11.63
N LYS A 28 -11.75 -3.75 -11.19
CA LYS A 28 -11.59 -4.08 -9.76
C LYS A 28 -10.63 -3.09 -9.10
N ILE A 29 -9.50 -2.83 -9.73
CA ILE A 29 -8.48 -1.86 -9.28
C ILE A 29 -9.14 -0.50 -9.05
N ARG A 30 -9.87 0.00 -10.07
CA ARG A 30 -10.58 1.29 -9.96
C ARG A 30 -11.66 1.30 -8.89
N ALA A 31 -12.36 0.18 -8.68
CA ALA A 31 -13.37 0.08 -7.62
C ALA A 31 -12.73 0.22 -6.23
N TYR A 32 -11.59 -0.42 -5.98
CA TYR A 32 -10.87 -0.30 -4.70
C TYR A 32 -10.24 1.08 -4.50
N GLN A 33 -9.58 1.65 -5.52
CA GLN A 33 -9.06 3.03 -5.46
C GLN A 33 -10.18 4.06 -5.22
N ARG A 34 -11.38 3.80 -5.73
CA ARG A 34 -12.53 4.67 -5.48
C ARG A 34 -13.03 4.52 -4.05
N ALA A 35 -13.14 3.29 -3.55
CA ALA A 35 -13.57 3.04 -2.18
C ALA A 35 -12.60 3.64 -1.16
N ALA A 36 -11.29 3.44 -1.33
CA ALA A 36 -10.28 4.05 -0.48
C ALA A 36 -10.47 5.57 -0.38
N ARG A 37 -10.50 6.27 -1.51
CA ARG A 37 -10.71 7.73 -1.56
C ARG A 37 -12.01 8.17 -0.92
N ILE A 38 -13.12 7.46 -1.17
CA ILE A 38 -14.41 7.80 -0.56
C ILE A 38 -14.32 7.69 0.96
N ILE A 39 -13.79 6.58 1.46
CA ILE A 39 -13.73 6.28 2.90
C ILE A 39 -12.83 7.28 3.62
N ASP A 40 -11.66 7.55 3.05
CA ASP A 40 -10.68 8.51 3.57
C ASP A 40 -11.29 9.91 3.75
N HIS A 41 -12.11 10.34 2.79
CA HIS A 41 -12.72 11.67 2.77
C HIS A 41 -14.08 11.75 3.49
N LEU A 42 -14.53 10.68 4.16
CA LEU A 42 -15.77 10.74 4.92
C LEU A 42 -15.65 11.74 6.08
N PRO A 43 -16.63 12.64 6.28
CA PRO A 43 -16.58 13.65 7.34
C PRO A 43 -16.93 13.10 8.72
N TYR A 44 -17.07 11.78 8.86
CA TYR A 44 -17.43 11.09 10.09
C TYR A 44 -16.68 9.76 10.20
N PRO A 45 -16.49 9.21 11.41
CA PRO A 45 -15.89 7.90 11.60
C PRO A 45 -16.78 6.77 11.06
N LEU A 46 -16.34 6.11 9.99
CA LEU A 46 -17.11 5.08 9.30
C LEU A 46 -17.38 3.87 10.20
N ALA A 47 -16.39 3.45 10.97
CA ALA A 47 -16.52 2.31 11.86
C ALA A 47 -17.60 2.52 12.93
N GLN A 48 -17.69 3.74 13.49
CA GLN A 48 -18.74 4.09 14.43
C GLN A 48 -20.12 4.10 13.76
N ALA A 49 -20.25 4.77 12.61
CA ALA A 49 -21.50 4.82 11.87
C ALA A 49 -22.02 3.43 11.50
N LEU A 50 -21.13 2.50 11.13
CA LEU A 50 -21.49 1.13 10.82
C LEU A 50 -22.01 0.36 12.05
N ASN A 51 -21.39 0.56 13.21
CA ASN A 51 -21.83 -0.01 14.48
C ASN A 51 -23.20 0.54 14.91
N ASP A 52 -23.48 1.79 14.57
CA ASP A 52 -24.76 2.46 14.81
C ASP A 52 -25.85 2.06 13.79
N GLY A 53 -25.55 1.13 12.88
CA GLY A 53 -26.51 0.54 11.94
C GLY A 53 -26.56 1.19 10.56
N MET A 54 -25.60 2.05 10.22
CA MET A 54 -25.51 2.62 8.87
C MET A 54 -25.36 1.53 7.80
N ASP A 55 -26.15 1.63 6.73
CA ASP A 55 -25.94 0.81 5.54
C ASP A 55 -24.87 1.44 4.63
N LEU A 56 -23.71 0.79 4.54
CA LEU A 56 -22.59 1.21 3.69
C LEU A 56 -22.97 1.32 2.21
N LYS A 57 -23.99 0.58 1.76
CA LYS A 57 -24.44 0.62 0.36
C LYS A 57 -25.10 1.96 -0.02
N THR A 58 -25.45 2.77 0.98
CA THR A 58 -25.95 4.13 0.76
C THR A 58 -24.84 5.09 0.29
N ILE A 59 -23.57 4.72 0.47
CA ILE A 59 -22.41 5.53 0.07
C ILE A 59 -22.13 5.30 -1.43
N PRO A 60 -22.29 6.33 -2.31
CA PRO A 60 -22.15 6.15 -3.76
C PRO A 60 -20.76 5.68 -4.18
N GLY A 61 -20.67 4.44 -4.68
CA GLY A 61 -19.41 3.81 -5.08
C GLY A 61 -18.93 2.71 -4.13
N ILE A 62 -19.62 2.49 -3.01
CA ILE A 62 -19.42 1.35 -2.12
C ILE A 62 -20.52 0.31 -2.38
N GLY A 63 -20.17 -0.77 -3.08
CA GLY A 63 -21.08 -1.90 -3.33
C GLY A 63 -20.90 -3.04 -2.33
N ASP A 64 -21.69 -4.10 -2.49
CA ASP A 64 -21.72 -5.29 -1.61
C ASP A 64 -20.34 -5.88 -1.31
N ALA A 65 -19.49 -6.02 -2.34
CA ALA A 65 -18.17 -6.64 -2.18
C ALA A 65 -17.20 -5.80 -1.34
N ILE A 66 -17.37 -4.48 -1.33
CA ILE A 66 -16.57 -3.51 -0.58
C ILE A 66 -17.14 -3.40 0.83
N SER A 67 -18.47 -3.26 0.95
CA SER A 67 -19.19 -3.25 2.23
C SER A 67 -18.85 -4.47 3.10
N LYS A 68 -18.83 -5.67 2.52
CA LYS A 68 -18.42 -6.90 3.23
C LYS A 68 -17.00 -6.83 3.77
N LYS A 69 -16.05 -6.26 3.00
CA LYS A 69 -14.64 -6.14 3.42
C LYS A 69 -14.43 -5.06 4.47
N VAL A 70 -15.16 -3.94 4.37
CA VAL A 70 -15.16 -2.91 5.41
C VAL A 70 -15.59 -3.52 6.74
N ARG A 71 -16.70 -4.28 6.74
CA ARG A 71 -17.20 -4.96 7.93
C ARG A 71 -16.20 -5.99 8.45
N GLU A 72 -15.68 -6.84 7.57
CA GLU A 72 -14.65 -7.83 7.93
C GLU A 72 -13.44 -7.18 8.61
N PHE A 73 -12.96 -6.05 8.07
CA PHE A 73 -11.84 -5.32 8.64
C PHE A 73 -12.18 -4.70 10.00
N ILE A 74 -13.36 -4.09 10.16
CA ILE A 74 -13.78 -3.52 11.44
C ILE A 74 -13.92 -4.61 12.52
N ASP A 75 -14.45 -5.78 12.15
CA ASP A 75 -14.72 -6.87 13.09
C ASP A 75 -13.45 -7.65 13.47
N THR A 76 -12.51 -7.81 12.53
CA THR A 76 -11.37 -8.74 12.68
C THR A 76 -10.00 -8.08 12.59
N ASN A 77 -9.95 -6.79 12.21
CA ASN A 77 -8.73 -6.07 11.85
C ASN A 77 -7.96 -6.70 10.66
N GLN A 78 -8.64 -7.54 9.88
CA GLN A 78 -8.06 -8.24 8.73
C GLN A 78 -9.07 -8.31 7.57
N VAL A 79 -8.56 -8.48 6.35
CA VAL A 79 -9.39 -8.79 5.18
C VAL A 79 -8.78 -9.99 4.49
N GLN A 80 -9.47 -11.13 4.49
CA GLN A 80 -8.93 -12.38 3.93
C GLN A 80 -8.49 -12.23 2.46
N ALA A 81 -9.21 -11.42 1.69
CA ALA A 81 -8.83 -11.15 0.30
C ALA A 81 -7.50 -10.40 0.18
N LEU A 82 -7.21 -9.48 1.09
CA LEU A 82 -5.92 -8.77 1.14
C LEU A 82 -4.81 -9.73 1.54
N GLU A 83 -5.03 -10.56 2.57
CA GLU A 83 -4.03 -11.52 3.05
C GLU A 83 -3.68 -12.58 1.98
N ARG A 84 -4.67 -13.04 1.21
CA ARG A 84 -4.42 -13.90 0.05
C ARG A 84 -3.58 -13.21 -1.01
N LEU A 85 -3.88 -11.95 -1.33
CA LEU A 85 -3.10 -11.19 -2.32
C LEU A 85 -1.66 -10.98 -1.86
N LYS A 86 -1.43 -10.70 -0.57
CA LYS A 86 -0.08 -10.59 0.00
C LYS A 86 0.69 -11.90 -0.13
N GLY A 87 0.08 -13.04 0.19
CA GLY A 87 0.72 -14.36 0.10
C GLY A 87 1.06 -14.83 -1.33
N GLU A 88 0.56 -14.13 -2.35
CA GLU A 88 0.87 -14.42 -3.76
C GLU A 88 2.03 -13.58 -4.30
N LEU A 89 2.51 -12.59 -3.54
CA LEU A 89 3.55 -11.67 -3.96
C LEU A 89 4.81 -11.80 -3.08
N PRO A 90 5.97 -11.31 -3.56
CA PRO A 90 7.17 -11.26 -2.73
C PRO A 90 6.97 -10.41 -1.48
N ASP A 91 7.59 -10.83 -0.38
CA ASP A 91 7.61 -10.06 0.86
C ASP A 91 8.24 -8.68 0.64
N GLY A 92 7.74 -7.67 1.36
CA GLY A 92 8.23 -6.28 1.27
C GLY A 92 7.79 -5.50 0.03
N ILE A 93 7.03 -6.12 -0.89
CA ILE A 93 6.64 -5.43 -2.14
C ILE A 93 5.72 -4.23 -1.91
N LEU A 94 4.90 -4.24 -0.84
CA LEU A 94 4.08 -3.10 -0.46
C LEU A 94 4.96 -1.92 -0.03
N ASP A 95 5.99 -2.17 0.78
CA ASP A 95 6.93 -1.14 1.23
C ASP A 95 7.67 -0.52 0.04
N VAL A 96 8.04 -1.35 -0.95
CA VAL A 96 8.62 -0.88 -2.22
C VAL A 96 7.65 0.00 -3.01
N MET A 97 6.34 -0.30 -2.99
CA MET A 97 5.31 0.52 -3.65
C MET A 97 4.98 1.84 -2.92
N GLU A 98 5.34 1.94 -1.64
CA GLU A 98 5.18 3.17 -0.86
C GLU A 98 6.30 4.18 -1.15
N LEU A 99 7.40 3.74 -1.79
CA LEU A 99 8.48 4.63 -2.18
C LEU A 99 8.01 5.67 -3.21
N PRO A 100 8.39 6.95 -3.04
CA PRO A 100 7.97 8.01 -3.93
C PRO A 100 8.42 7.73 -5.36
N GLY A 101 7.46 7.69 -6.28
CA GLY A 101 7.72 7.41 -7.70
C GLY A 101 7.73 5.93 -8.06
N ILE A 102 7.68 5.01 -7.09
CA ILE A 102 7.51 3.57 -7.33
C ILE A 102 6.05 3.20 -7.07
N GLY A 103 5.19 3.41 -8.07
CA GLY A 103 3.83 2.85 -8.02
C GLY A 103 3.79 1.36 -8.36
N PRO A 104 2.62 0.69 -8.24
CA PRO A 104 2.48 -0.74 -8.49
C PRO A 104 3.00 -1.23 -9.85
N ARG A 105 2.78 -0.43 -10.91
CA ARG A 105 3.30 -0.73 -12.25
C ARG A 105 4.81 -0.64 -12.34
N THR A 106 5.42 0.30 -11.61
CA THR A 106 6.87 0.48 -11.59
C THR A 106 7.50 -0.64 -10.77
N ALA A 107 6.94 -0.97 -9.62
CA ALA A 107 7.34 -2.15 -8.83
C ALA A 107 7.30 -3.43 -9.67
N ALA A 108 6.24 -3.65 -10.47
CA ALA A 108 6.15 -4.80 -11.36
C ALA A 108 7.28 -4.84 -12.42
N VAL A 109 7.68 -3.68 -12.97
CA VAL A 109 8.82 -3.59 -13.89
C VAL A 109 10.13 -3.88 -13.16
N ILE A 110 10.32 -3.32 -11.97
CA ILE A 110 11.52 -3.56 -11.16
C ILE A 110 11.70 -5.05 -10.85
N VAL A 111 10.64 -5.72 -10.37
CA VAL A 111 10.68 -7.15 -10.09
C VAL A 111 10.94 -7.96 -11.36
N LYS A 112 10.32 -7.59 -12.48
CA LYS A 112 10.48 -8.30 -13.74
C LYS A 112 11.87 -8.15 -14.35
N GLU A 113 12.42 -6.94 -14.37
CA GLU A 113 13.66 -6.61 -15.09
C GLU A 113 14.90 -6.79 -14.21
N LEU A 114 14.80 -6.52 -12.90
CA LEU A 114 15.93 -6.58 -11.96
C LEU A 114 15.81 -7.72 -10.93
N GLY A 115 14.62 -8.31 -10.74
CA GLY A 115 14.43 -9.39 -9.76
C GLY A 115 14.51 -8.95 -8.30
N ILE A 116 14.42 -7.65 -8.02
CA ILE A 116 14.59 -7.07 -6.68
C ILE A 116 13.23 -6.77 -6.02
N THR A 117 13.13 -7.04 -4.72
CA THR A 117 11.88 -6.92 -3.94
C THR A 117 12.06 -6.28 -2.56
N SER A 118 13.27 -5.85 -2.21
CA SER A 118 13.60 -5.27 -0.90
C SER A 118 14.06 -3.82 -1.02
N LEU A 119 13.92 -3.03 0.05
CA LEU A 119 14.40 -1.65 0.09
C LEU A 119 15.93 -1.58 -0.06
N GLU A 120 16.66 -2.54 0.49
CA GLU A 120 18.12 -2.64 0.36
C GLU A 120 18.55 -2.85 -1.09
N ASP A 121 17.82 -3.68 -1.84
CA ASP A 121 18.15 -3.94 -3.23
C ASP A 121 17.75 -2.77 -4.14
N ILE A 122 16.65 -2.07 -3.81
CA ILE A 122 16.28 -0.81 -4.48
C ILE A 122 17.37 0.25 -4.27
N GLU A 123 17.91 0.37 -3.05
CA GLU A 123 18.99 1.30 -2.76
C GLU A 123 20.25 1.00 -3.59
N LYS A 124 20.66 -0.29 -3.65
CA LYS A 124 21.81 -0.70 -4.46
C LYS A 124 21.59 -0.40 -5.94
N ALA A 125 20.42 -0.75 -6.47
CA ALA A 125 20.06 -0.50 -7.87
C ALA A 125 19.99 1.02 -8.19
N ALA A 126 19.61 1.85 -7.22
CA ALA A 126 19.66 3.30 -7.37
C ALA A 126 21.11 3.81 -7.42
N LEU A 127 22.02 3.23 -6.60
CA LEU A 127 23.43 3.62 -6.53
C LEU A 127 24.25 3.19 -7.74
N ASP A 128 24.00 2.00 -8.28
CA ASP A 128 24.72 1.46 -9.44
C ASP A 128 24.15 1.90 -10.80
N GLY A 129 23.04 2.66 -10.77
CA GLY A 129 22.36 3.20 -11.96
C GLY A 129 21.39 2.24 -12.63
N SER A 130 21.27 0.99 -12.18
CA SER A 130 20.35 0.00 -12.75
C SER A 130 18.89 0.43 -12.65
N LEU A 131 18.51 1.09 -11.55
CA LEU A 131 17.17 1.63 -11.35
C LEU A 131 16.89 2.74 -12.36
N ALA A 132 17.83 3.67 -12.56
CA ALA A 132 17.70 4.78 -13.49
C ALA A 132 17.59 4.34 -14.96
N ALA A 133 18.18 3.18 -15.29
CA ALA A 133 18.10 2.59 -16.62
C ALA A 133 16.71 2.00 -16.94
N LEU A 134 15.85 1.78 -15.95
CA LEU A 134 14.52 1.22 -16.18
C LEU A 134 13.58 2.21 -16.89
N PRO A 135 12.63 1.71 -17.71
CA PRO A 135 11.63 2.55 -18.33
C PRO A 135 10.86 3.38 -17.29
N ARG A 136 10.87 4.71 -17.45
CA ARG A 136 10.20 5.70 -16.58
C ARG A 136 10.89 5.95 -15.21
N MET A 137 12.09 5.42 -14.95
CA MET A 137 12.80 5.55 -13.67
C MET A 137 14.05 6.47 -13.69
N GLY A 138 14.27 7.24 -14.76
CA GLY A 138 15.49 8.03 -15.02
C GLY A 138 16.10 8.77 -13.81
N GLU A 139 17.37 9.16 -13.93
CA GLU A 139 18.27 9.62 -12.83
C GLU A 139 17.60 10.37 -11.68
N LYS A 140 16.84 11.43 -11.96
CA LYS A 140 16.15 12.23 -10.94
C LYS A 140 15.21 11.41 -10.02
N SER A 141 14.50 10.44 -10.60
CA SER A 141 13.62 9.55 -9.83
C SER A 141 14.42 8.61 -8.95
N ALA A 142 15.50 8.01 -9.48
CA ALA A 142 16.38 7.16 -8.68
C ALA A 142 17.03 7.92 -7.52
N GLU A 143 17.49 9.16 -7.74
CA GLU A 143 18.00 10.05 -6.68
C GLU A 143 16.94 10.33 -5.61
N THR A 144 15.72 10.68 -6.02
CA THR A 144 14.60 10.95 -5.09
C THR A 144 14.30 9.75 -4.21
N ILE A 145 14.32 8.54 -4.79
CA ILE A 145 14.09 7.29 -4.07
C ILE A 145 15.23 7.02 -3.09
N LEU A 146 16.48 7.19 -3.52
CA LEU A 146 17.66 7.00 -2.68
C LEU A 146 17.65 7.95 -1.47
N ASP A 147 17.33 9.23 -1.69
CA ASP A 147 17.23 10.22 -0.63
C ASP A 147 16.11 9.88 0.35
N PHE A 148 14.97 9.39 -0.15
CA PHE A 148 13.86 8.93 0.69
C PHE A 148 14.28 7.74 1.57
N ILE A 149 14.89 6.70 0.99
CA ILE A 149 15.34 5.50 1.73
C ILE A 149 16.33 5.90 2.83
N ARG A 150 17.31 6.75 2.51
CA ARG A 150 18.31 7.23 3.49
C ARG A 150 17.69 8.05 4.61
N SER A 151 16.72 8.90 4.28
CA SER A 151 16.02 9.74 5.25
C SER A 151 15.19 8.90 6.22
N HIS A 152 14.53 7.85 5.73
CA HIS A 152 13.73 6.94 6.55
C HIS A 152 14.59 6.03 7.43
N ARG A 153 15.71 5.50 6.90
CA ARG A 153 16.66 4.69 7.70
C ARG A 153 17.26 5.46 8.87
N THR A 154 17.53 6.76 8.68
CA THR A 154 18.07 7.62 9.75
C THR A 154 17.04 7.84 10.86
N LYS A 155 15.74 7.89 10.53
CA LYS A 155 14.66 8.03 11.53
C LYS A 155 14.46 6.76 12.34
N GLU A 156 14.49 5.58 11.72
CA GLU A 156 14.39 4.30 12.45
C GLU A 156 15.60 4.05 13.37
N ALA A 157 16.82 4.40 12.93
CA ALA A 157 18.01 4.34 13.77
C ALA A 157 17.95 5.30 14.97
N SER A 158 17.30 6.46 14.83
CA SER A 158 17.11 7.43 15.92
C SER A 158 15.94 7.08 16.86
N ALA A 159 14.96 6.30 16.40
CA ALA A 159 13.84 5.80 17.19
C ALA A 159 14.17 4.49 17.94
N GLY A 160 15.29 3.84 17.61
CA GLY A 160 15.73 2.56 18.18
C GLY A 160 16.59 2.62 19.46
N LEU A 161 16.73 3.77 20.13
CA LEU A 161 17.39 3.84 21.44
C LEU A 161 16.40 3.58 22.57
N THR A 162 15.92 2.34 22.68
CA THR A 162 15.63 1.77 24.01
C THR A 162 16.68 0.69 24.27
N PRO A 163 17.60 0.89 25.23
CA PRO A 163 18.46 -0.19 25.68
C PRO A 163 17.59 -1.11 26.54
N SER A 164 16.95 -2.11 25.93
CA SER A 164 16.56 -3.30 26.68
C SER A 164 17.78 -4.20 26.76
N GLY A 165 18.55 -4.00 27.83
CA GLY A 165 19.78 -4.71 28.08
C GLY A 165 20.19 -4.59 29.54
N SER A 166 19.49 -5.33 30.40
CA SER A 166 19.96 -6.10 31.59
C SER A 166 18.82 -6.32 32.57
#